data_AF-A0A3B8P5K6-F1
#
_entry.id   AF-A0A3B8P5K6-F1
#
_cell.length_a   1.000
_cell.length_b   1.000
_cell.length_c   1.000
_cell.angle_alpha   90.00
_cell.angle_beta   90.00
_cell.angle_gamma   90.00
#
_symmetry.space_group_name_H-M   'P 1'
#
loop_
_entity.id
_entity.type
_entity.pdbx_description
1 polymer ?
#
loop_
_entity_poly.entity_id
_entity_poly.type
_entity_poly.pdbx_seq_one_letter_code
_entity_poly.pdbx_strand_id
1 'polypeptide(L)'
;MSEQILPAPSLVWQSALEFGSGELWGHVWISLQRLVWGLLAGIASGLLLGTWLGTSRQAQTWVLPTFVALAQIPTLAWIPLFMLFFGIGELLKLVVLVKAVVVPVALHTLVGVRDAQPKLREAAAVLRLPRHLLWLRMLLPAALPAFLT
;
A
#
# COMPACT_ATOMS: atom_id res chain seq x y z
N MET A 1 1.09 -28.43 -34.91
CA MET A 1 0.42 -28.39 -33.60
C MET A 1 -0.95 -27.79 -33.83
N SER A 2 -2.02 -28.43 -33.35
CA SER A 2 -3.39 -28.00 -33.66
C SER A 2 -3.63 -26.55 -33.23
N GLU A 3 -4.34 -25.77 -34.05
CA GLU A 3 -4.80 -24.38 -33.78
C GLU A 3 -5.62 -24.24 -32.48
N GLN A 4 -5.87 -25.36 -31.79
CA GLN A 4 -6.62 -25.46 -30.55
C GLN A 4 -5.78 -25.15 -29.30
N ILE A 5 -4.45 -25.07 -29.41
CA ILE A 5 -3.55 -24.80 -28.26
C ILE A 5 -2.87 -23.43 -28.37
N LEU A 6 -2.48 -23.00 -29.57
CA LEU A 6 -1.87 -21.69 -29.80
C LEU A 6 -2.51 -21.03 -31.03
N PRO A 7 -3.10 -19.83 -30.89
CA PRO A 7 -3.64 -19.09 -32.03
C PRO A 7 -2.51 -18.69 -32.98
N ALA A 8 -2.84 -18.56 -34.27
CA ALA A 8 -1.89 -18.08 -35.27
C ALA A 8 -1.36 -16.68 -34.90
N PRO A 9 -0.04 -16.39 -35.03
CA PRO A 9 0.52 -15.08 -34.68
C PRO A 9 -0.14 -13.90 -35.42
N SER A 10 -0.58 -14.13 -36.66
CA SER A 10 -1.33 -13.14 -37.45
C SER A 10 -2.67 -12.77 -36.81
N LEU A 11 -3.36 -13.75 -36.23
CA LEU A 11 -4.65 -13.55 -35.56
C LEU A 11 -4.48 -12.79 -34.24
N VAL A 12 -3.39 -13.06 -33.49
CA VAL A 12 -3.02 -12.29 -32.30
C VAL A 12 -2.72 -10.83 -32.66
N TRP A 13 -1.97 -10.61 -33.75
CA TRP A 13 -1.64 -9.26 -34.22
C TRP A 13 -2.87 -8.48 -34.67
N GLN A 14 -3.78 -9.10 -35.43
CA GLN A 14 -5.04 -8.48 -35.83
C GLN A 14 -5.91 -8.13 -34.61
N SER A 15 -6.07 -9.06 -33.67
CA SER A 15 -6.81 -8.82 -32.42
C SER A 15 -6.20 -7.66 -31.63
N ALA A 16 -4.87 -7.57 -31.56
CA ALA A 16 -4.19 -6.48 -30.86
C ALA A 16 -4.48 -5.10 -31.49
N LEU A 17 -4.54 -5.01 -32.83
CA LEU A 17 -4.89 -3.78 -33.54
C LEU A 17 -6.37 -3.40 -33.35
N GLU A 18 -7.27 -4.39 -33.39
CA GLU A 18 -8.70 -4.19 -33.14
C GLU A 18 -8.96 -3.68 -31.72
N PHE A 19 -8.40 -4.33 -30.69
CA PHE A 19 -8.54 -3.85 -29.33
C PHE A 19 -7.81 -2.52 -29.09
N GLY A 20 -6.65 -2.31 -29.71
CA GLY A 20 -5.87 -1.08 -29.58
C GLY A 20 -6.55 0.16 -30.16
N SER A 21 -7.51 0.00 -31.08
CA SER A 21 -8.35 1.09 -31.62
C SER A 21 -9.72 1.20 -30.94
N GLY A 22 -10.11 0.20 -30.14
CA GLY A 22 -11.38 0.12 -29.43
C GLY A 22 -11.32 0.43 -27.93
N GLU A 23 -12.08 -0.32 -27.14
CA GLU A 23 -12.33 -0.05 -25.70
C GLU A 23 -11.14 -0.35 -24.76
N LEU A 24 -10.06 -0.93 -25.28
CA LEU A 24 -8.90 -1.34 -24.47
C LEU A 24 -8.35 -0.19 -23.62
N TRP A 25 -8.18 0.98 -24.21
CA TRP A 25 -7.66 2.15 -23.51
C TRP A 25 -8.58 2.61 -22.38
N GLY A 26 -9.89 2.51 -22.55
CA GLY A 26 -10.86 2.81 -21.50
C GLY A 26 -10.71 1.86 -20.30
N HIS A 27 -10.60 0.56 -20.55
CA HIS A 27 -10.39 -0.43 -19.49
C HIS A 27 -9.04 -0.30 -18.79
N VAL A 28 -7.98 -0.02 -19.54
CA VAL A 28 -6.64 0.27 -18.99
C VAL A 28 -6.70 1.50 -18.10
N TRP A 29 -7.34 2.56 -18.55
CA TRP A 29 -7.49 3.80 -17.79
C TRP A 29 -8.25 3.59 -16.48
N ILE A 30 -9.39 2.91 -16.50
CA ILE A 30 -10.17 2.59 -15.29
C ILE A 30 -9.33 1.74 -14.33
N SER A 31 -8.57 0.77 -14.84
CA SER A 31 -7.71 -0.08 -14.03
C SER A 31 -6.57 0.70 -13.37
N LEU A 32 -5.95 1.64 -14.11
CA LEU A 32 -4.93 2.55 -13.59
C LEU A 32 -5.49 3.48 -12.53
N GLN A 33 -6.66 4.08 -12.76
CA GLN A 33 -7.32 4.92 -11.76
C GLN A 33 -7.56 4.17 -10.46
N ARG A 34 -8.06 2.93 -10.54
CA ARG A 34 -8.27 2.08 -9.36
C ARG A 34 -6.95 1.80 -8.64
N LEU A 35 -5.89 1.52 -9.39
CA LEU A 35 -4.56 1.29 -8.83
C LEU A 35 -4.06 2.52 -8.07
N VAL A 36 -4.13 3.70 -8.69
CA VAL A 36 -3.69 4.97 -8.09
C VAL A 36 -4.47 5.28 -6.81
N TRP A 37 -5.80 5.18 -6.83
CA TRP A 37 -6.61 5.48 -5.66
C TRP A 37 -6.38 4.49 -4.52
N GLY A 38 -6.34 3.19 -4.81
CA GLY A 38 -6.06 2.19 -3.80
C GLY A 38 -4.66 2.30 -3.22
N LEU A 39 -3.67 2.63 -4.06
CA LEU A 39 -2.31 2.91 -3.62
C LEU A 39 -2.27 4.14 -2.70
N LEU A 40 -2.78 5.29 -3.13
CA LEU A 40 -2.78 6.52 -2.31
C LEU A 40 -3.46 6.32 -0.95
N ALA A 41 -4.64 5.70 -0.94
CA ALA A 41 -5.37 5.42 0.30
C ALA A 41 -4.61 4.42 1.19
N GLY A 42 -4.04 3.37 0.59
CA GLY A 42 -3.24 2.37 1.29
C GLY A 42 -1.95 2.94 1.89
N ILE A 43 -1.27 3.82 1.16
CA ILE A 43 -0.07 4.52 1.61
C ILE A 43 -0.40 5.44 2.75
N ALA A 44 -1.40 6.31 2.59
CA ALA A 44 -1.78 7.26 3.62
C ALA A 44 -2.14 6.55 4.94
N SER A 45 -2.98 5.51 4.87
CA SER A 45 -3.38 4.73 6.04
C SER A 45 -2.21 3.93 6.63
N GLY A 46 -1.37 3.31 5.80
CA GLY A 46 -0.19 2.59 6.24
C GLY A 46 0.84 3.50 6.93
N LEU A 47 1.13 4.66 6.36
CA LEU A 47 2.04 5.66 6.93
C LEU A 47 1.53 6.12 8.30
N LEU A 48 0.25 6.48 8.40
CA LEU A 48 -0.37 6.91 9.66
C LEU A 48 -0.29 5.82 10.73
N LEU A 49 -0.67 4.59 10.36
CA LEU A 49 -0.66 3.45 11.27
C LEU A 49 0.76 3.09 11.71
N GLY A 50 1.70 2.95 10.77
CA GLY A 50 3.09 2.60 11.06
C GLY A 50 3.79 3.66 11.91
N THR A 51 3.52 4.93 11.63
CA THR A 51 4.02 6.05 12.43
C THR A 51 3.49 5.98 13.86
N TRP A 52 2.19 5.79 14.03
CA TRP A 52 1.56 5.67 15.35
C TRP A 52 2.12 4.48 16.15
N LEU A 53 2.23 3.31 15.51
CA LEU A 53 2.81 2.09 16.10
C LEU A 53 4.30 2.25 16.45
N GLY A 54 5.03 3.08 15.71
CA GLY A 54 6.46 3.33 15.91
C GLY A 54 6.75 4.30 17.05
N THR A 55 5.80 5.17 17.38
CA THR A 55 6.02 6.24 18.37
C THR A 55 5.27 6.05 19.68
N SER A 56 4.15 5.32 19.66
CA SER A 56 3.33 5.10 20.86
C SER A 56 3.66 3.75 21.49
N ARG A 57 4.11 3.77 22.75
CA ARG A 57 4.32 2.55 23.55
C ARG A 57 3.02 1.76 23.75
N GLN A 58 1.90 2.44 23.95
CA GLN A 58 0.60 1.77 24.13
C GLN A 58 0.15 1.09 22.83
N ALA A 59 0.29 1.76 21.68
CA ALA A 59 -0.07 1.16 20.40
C ALA A 59 0.84 -0.04 20.09
N GLN A 60 2.13 0.04 20.44
CA GLN A 60 3.06 -1.07 20.34
C GLN A 60 2.67 -2.26 21.22
N THR A 61 2.18 -2.04 22.44
CA THR A 61 1.80 -3.13 23.34
C THR A 61 0.46 -3.76 22.97
N TRP A 62 -0.54 -2.93 22.63
CA TRP A 62 -1.92 -3.40 22.48
C TRP A 62 -2.33 -3.67 21.03
N VAL A 63 -1.83 -2.88 20.07
CA VAL A 63 -2.31 -2.91 18.67
C VAL A 63 -1.38 -3.68 17.76
N LEU A 64 -0.06 -3.51 17.92
CA LEU A 64 0.94 -4.15 17.06
C LEU A 64 0.80 -5.68 17.00
N PRO A 65 0.61 -6.42 18.10
CA PRO A 65 0.51 -7.89 18.04
C PRO A 65 -0.68 -8.34 17.18
N THR A 66 -1.85 -7.72 17.39
CA THR A 66 -3.06 -7.99 16.62
C THR A 66 -2.87 -7.61 15.15
N PHE A 67 -2.28 -6.45 14.88
CA PHE A 67 -2.00 -6.01 13.51
C PHE A 67 -1.10 -6.99 12.77
N VAL A 68 0.00 -7.44 13.40
CA VAL A 68 0.93 -8.41 12.80
C VAL A 68 0.23 -9.75 12.57
N ALA A 69 -0.62 -10.22 13.50
CA ALA A 69 -1.39 -11.44 13.31
C ALA A 69 -2.34 -11.35 12.10
N LEU A 70 -3.09 -10.24 11.98
CA LEU A 70 -3.98 -9.99 10.84
C LEU A 70 -3.23 -9.78 9.52
N ALA A 71 -1.99 -9.29 9.59
CA ALA A 71 -1.10 -9.11 8.45
C ALA A 71 -0.62 -10.45 7.86
N GLN A 72 -0.53 -11.51 8.66
CA GLN A 72 -0.14 -12.85 8.18
C GLN A 72 -1.22 -13.50 7.30
N ILE A 73 -2.49 -13.09 7.47
CA ILE A 73 -3.59 -13.62 6.66
C ILE A 73 -3.44 -13.08 5.23
N PRO A 74 -3.30 -13.95 4.22
CA PRO A 74 -3.16 -13.52 2.83
C PRO A 74 -4.29 -12.58 2.42
N THR A 75 -3.99 -11.50 1.70
CA THR A 75 -5.00 -10.50 1.34
C THR A 75 -6.20 -11.09 0.60
N LEU A 76 -5.96 -12.12 -0.24
CA LEU A 76 -7.03 -12.81 -0.96
C LEU A 76 -8.00 -13.57 -0.03
N ALA A 77 -7.54 -14.04 1.13
CA ALA A 77 -8.39 -14.75 2.09
C ALA A 77 -9.43 -13.84 2.76
N TRP A 78 -9.25 -12.52 2.69
CA TRP A 78 -10.21 -11.54 3.21
C TRP A 78 -11.38 -11.27 2.26
N ILE A 79 -11.30 -11.68 0.99
CA ILE A 79 -12.30 -11.35 -0.04
C ILE A 79 -13.72 -11.74 0.39
N PRO A 80 -14.01 -12.96 0.91
CA PRO A 80 -15.37 -13.33 1.30
C PRO A 80 -15.94 -12.42 2.39
N LEU A 81 -15.12 -12.04 3.36
CA LEU A 81 -15.52 -11.13 4.43
C LEU A 81 -15.80 -9.73 3.89
N PHE A 82 -14.89 -9.17 3.11
CA PHE A 82 -15.09 -7.86 2.50
C PHE A 82 -16.27 -7.84 1.55
N MET A 83 -16.52 -8.93 0.83
CA MET A 83 -17.69 -9.07 -0.03
C MET A 83 -18.99 -9.05 0.79
N LEU A 84 -19.02 -9.67 1.98
CA LEU A 84 -20.18 -9.61 2.87
C LEU A 84 -20.47 -8.19 3.37
N PHE A 85 -19.43 -7.43 3.73
CA PHE A 85 -19.59 -6.08 4.29
C PHE A 85 -19.84 -5.00 3.22
N PHE A 86 -19.12 -5.07 2.10
CA PHE A 86 -19.09 -4.00 1.09
C PHE A 86 -19.86 -4.37 -0.19
N GLY A 87 -20.33 -5.61 -0.32
CA GLY A 87 -20.93 -6.14 -1.53
C GLY A 87 -19.92 -6.44 -2.63
N ILE A 88 -20.41 -6.87 -3.79
CA ILE A 88 -19.61 -7.07 -5.01
C ILE A 88 -19.61 -5.76 -5.80
N GLY A 89 -18.43 -5.23 -6.13
CA GLY A 89 -18.33 -4.03 -6.96
C GLY A 89 -16.95 -3.39 -6.91
N GLU A 90 -16.89 -2.10 -7.27
CA GLU A 90 -15.65 -1.31 -7.27
C GLU A 90 -15.07 -1.11 -5.87
N LEU A 91 -15.94 -0.92 -4.87
CA LEU A 91 -15.51 -0.71 -3.49
C LEU A 91 -14.75 -1.93 -2.94
N LEU A 92 -15.22 -3.15 -3.22
CA LEU A 92 -14.55 -4.38 -2.84
C LEU A 92 -13.12 -4.45 -3.40
N LYS A 93 -12.96 -4.16 -4.70
CA LYS A 93 -11.66 -4.16 -5.37
C LYS A 93 -10.70 -3.14 -4.73
N LEU A 94 -11.20 -1.95 -4.40
CA LEU A 94 -10.43 -0.91 -3.73
C LEU A 94 -10.03 -1.29 -2.30
N VAL A 95 -10.93 -1.84 -1.49
CA VAL A 95 -10.62 -2.24 -0.10
C VAL A 95 -9.57 -3.36 -0.06
N VAL A 96 -9.67 -4.33 -0.97
CA VAL A 96 -8.67 -5.40 -1.12
C VAL A 96 -7.30 -4.81 -1.46
N LEU A 97 -7.25 -3.86 -2.40
CA LEU A 97 -6.01 -3.21 -2.81
C LEU A 97 -5.40 -2.38 -1.66
N VAL A 98 -6.23 -1.61 -0.95
CA VAL A 98 -5.82 -0.85 0.23
C VAL A 98 -5.22 -1.79 1.29
N LYS A 99 -5.91 -2.91 1.62
CA LYS A 99 -5.40 -3.91 2.57
C LYS A 99 -4.05 -4.50 2.14
N ALA A 100 -3.85 -4.74 0.84
CA ALA A 100 -2.57 -5.23 0.31
C ALA A 100 -1.43 -4.24 0.54
N VAL A 101 -1.71 -2.93 0.44
CA VAL A 101 -0.70 -1.87 0.56
C VAL A 101 -0.47 -1.46 2.02
N VAL A 102 -1.52 -1.36 2.85
CA VAL A 102 -1.42 -0.90 4.26
C VAL A 102 -0.41 -1.71 5.05
N VAL A 103 -0.40 -3.04 4.88
CA VAL A 103 0.43 -3.95 5.68
C VAL A 103 1.93 -3.68 5.51
N PRO A 104 2.52 -3.83 4.31
CA PRO A 104 3.95 -3.57 4.13
C PRO A 104 4.29 -2.12 4.45
N VAL A 105 3.48 -1.14 4.03
CA VAL A 105 3.75 0.28 4.30
C VAL A 105 3.79 0.56 5.81
N ALA A 106 2.82 0.05 6.58
CA ALA A 106 2.81 0.26 8.02
C ALA A 106 4.00 -0.41 8.71
N LEU A 107 4.39 -1.61 8.29
CA LEU A 107 5.54 -2.32 8.88
C LEU A 107 6.88 -1.66 8.53
N HIS A 108 7.09 -1.26 7.27
CA HIS A 108 8.30 -0.53 6.87
C HIS A 108 8.38 0.84 7.54
N THR A 109 7.27 1.56 7.63
CA THR A 109 7.21 2.85 8.36
C THR A 109 7.51 2.67 9.84
N LEU A 110 6.92 1.63 10.46
CA LEU A 110 7.19 1.28 11.85
C LEU A 110 8.68 1.08 12.12
N VAL A 111 9.35 0.28 11.28
CA VAL A 111 10.79 0.02 11.39
C VAL A 111 11.59 1.29 11.18
N GLY A 112 11.33 2.03 10.09
CA GLY A 112 12.04 3.27 9.77
C GLY A 112 11.91 4.34 10.86
N VAL A 113 10.72 4.49 11.45
CA VAL A 113 10.47 5.41 12.57
C VAL A 113 11.27 5.00 13.80
N ARG A 114 11.38 3.70 14.11
CA ARG A 114 12.15 3.20 15.26
C ARG A 114 13.64 3.37 15.06
N ASP A 115 14.16 3.09 13.87
CA ASP A 115 15.58 3.23 13.56
C ASP A 115 16.03 4.70 13.54
N ALA A 116 15.13 5.61 13.13
CA ALA A 116 15.40 7.04 13.12
C ALA A 116 15.32 7.68 14.52
N GLN A 117 14.53 7.14 15.44
CA GLN A 117 14.27 7.75 16.76
C GLN A 117 15.53 8.06 17.60
N PRO A 118 16.52 7.17 17.75
CA PRO A 118 17.73 7.46 18.53
C PRO A 118 18.53 8.64 17.93
N LYS A 119 18.81 8.56 16.63
CA LYS A 119 19.61 9.56 15.89
C LYS A 119 18.92 10.93 15.85
N LEU A 120 17.60 10.94 15.66
CA LEU A 120 16.82 12.18 15.62
C LEU A 120 16.59 12.79 17.01
N ARG A 121 16.49 11.98 18.07
CA ARG A 121 16.41 12.50 19.44
C ARG A 121 17.72 13.12 19.90
N GLU A 122 18.85 12.52 19.56
CA GLU A 122 20.18 13.10 19.83
C GLU A 122 20.36 14.42 19.07
N ALA A 123 20.07 14.44 17.76
CA ALA A 123 20.14 15.66 16.96
C ALA A 123 19.19 16.76 17.46
N ALA A 124 17.96 16.42 17.83
CA ALA A 124 16.99 17.40 18.33
C ALA A 124 17.31 17.89 19.75
N ALA A 125 17.94 17.08 20.60
CA ALA A 125 18.42 17.51 21.91
C ALA A 125 19.56 18.52 21.78
N VAL A 126 20.49 18.30 20.84
CA VAL A 126 21.57 19.25 20.50
C VAL A 126 21.01 20.55 19.93
N LEU A 127 19.99 20.47 19.06
CA LEU A 127 19.39 21.62 18.38
C LEU A 127 18.23 22.29 19.15
N ARG A 128 17.86 21.79 20.34
CA ARG A 128 16.71 22.25 21.16
C ARG A 128 15.40 22.42 20.37
N LEU A 129 15.15 21.56 19.39
CA LEU A 129 13.99 21.67 18.52
C LEU A 129 12.70 21.21 19.24
N PRO A 130 11.58 21.92 19.08
CA PRO A 130 10.30 21.49 19.66
C PRO A 130 9.77 20.27 18.91
N ARG A 131 9.09 19.37 19.63
CA ARG A 131 8.70 18.03 19.15
C ARG A 131 7.98 18.04 17.80
N HIS A 132 7.11 19.00 17.53
CA HIS A 132 6.34 19.11 16.28
C HIS A 132 7.23 19.34 15.03
N LEU A 133 8.35 20.03 15.18
CA LEU A 133 9.30 20.30 14.09
C LEU A 133 10.13 19.05 13.73
N LEU A 134 10.38 18.18 14.71
CA LEU A 134 11.06 16.90 14.53
C LEU A 134 10.21 15.92 13.69
N TRP A 135 8.89 15.90 13.92
CA TRP A 135 7.94 15.10 13.15
C TRP A 135 7.87 15.51 11.68
N LEU A 136 7.74 16.81 11.42
CA LEU A 136 7.51 17.35 10.06
C LEU A 136 8.79 17.44 9.21
N ARG A 137 9.93 17.86 9.79
CA ARG A 137 11.15 18.13 9.01
C ARG A 137 12.16 16.99 8.97
N MET A 138 12.03 15.97 9.81
CA MET A 138 13.03 14.91 9.92
C MET A 138 12.44 13.52 9.72
N LEU A 139 11.36 13.17 10.42
CA LEU A 139 10.81 11.82 10.36
C LEU A 139 10.11 11.52 9.02
N LEU A 140 9.32 12.47 8.50
CA LEU A 140 8.66 12.35 7.19
C LEU A 140 9.65 12.17 6.02
N PRO A 141 10.67 13.04 5.83
CA PRO A 141 11.62 12.88 4.73
C PRO A 141 12.57 11.69 4.91
N ALA A 142 12.86 11.26 6.14
CA ALA A 142 13.69 10.07 6.38
C ALA A 142 12.97 8.75 6.06
N ALA A 143 11.63 8.73 6.10
CA ALA A 143 10.83 7.55 5.74
C ALA A 143 10.60 7.42 4.21
N LEU A 144 10.82 8.50 3.44
CA LEU A 144 10.62 8.52 1.98
C LEU A 144 11.49 7.52 1.21
N PRO A 145 12.79 7.33 1.51
CA PRO A 145 13.63 6.37 0.78
C PRO A 145 13.19 4.92 0.98
N ALA A 146 12.80 4.56 2.22
CA ALA A 146 12.28 3.22 2.53
C ALA A 146 10.93 2.94 1.86
N PHE A 147 10.23 3.99 1.44
CA PHE A 147 8.98 3.88 0.68
C PHE A 147 9.23 3.55 -0.81
N LEU A 148 10.41 3.87 -1.34
CA LEU A 148 10.74 3.76 -2.78
C LEU A 148 11.47 2.45 -3.16
N THR A 149 11.89 1.65 -2.17
CA THR A 149 12.49 0.31 -2.33
C THR A 149 11.48 -0.78 -2.02
#